data_AF-A0A2T8WJY6-F1
#
_entry.id   AF-A0A2T8WJY6-F1
#
_cell.length_a   1.000
_cell.length_b   1.000
_cell.length_c   1.000
_cell.angle_alpha   90.00
_cell.angle_beta   90.00
_cell.angle_gamma   90.00
#
_symmetry.space_group_name_H-M   'P 1'
#
loop_
_entity.id
_entity.type
_entity.pdbx_description
1 polymer ?
#
loop_
_entity_poly.entity_id
_entity_poly.type
_entity_poly.pdbx_seq_one_letter_code
_entity_poly.pdbx_strand_id
1 'polypeptide(L)'
;MSDNETVPTQGVDYGHTIVGWPVRPKWGQPDAGASIGINPDFDPVTGNGWLPEEDGYHHDLPAGTPADVQSAINQVKQAGGLMSVDLRKLRPAAGYPWDPTVAWDPVFVYFPAKAVSDSDLSAGSLPETVPVHSRIQDDVHDGAQFISVTGSGSQLYNLPVIKATPTPRGPYYTIGHLPGPMGPYTFTFNANAPHSEMHFARDEEKVSALHPAGFTVGANTTDCIVVFPEGSGLEPLYFSMTVILPEGPLKQRQEEENQARAKADAEAKAKAEAEAKA
;
A
#
# COMPACT_ATOMS: atom_id res chain seq x y z
N MET A 1 -31.17 8.86 -32.86
CA MET A 1 -30.12 9.76 -33.39
C MET A 1 -29.37 10.23 -32.16
N SER A 2 -28.42 9.43 -31.66
CA SER A 2 -27.01 9.34 -32.08
C SER A 2 -26.29 10.66 -31.87
N ASP A 3 -25.47 10.70 -30.82
CA ASP A 3 -24.24 11.49 -30.60
C ASP A 3 -23.57 10.73 -29.44
N ASN A 4 -22.67 9.75 -29.62
CA ASN A 4 -21.31 9.78 -30.14
C ASN A 4 -20.49 11.00 -29.70
N GLU A 5 -19.86 10.92 -28.53
CA GLU A 5 -18.57 11.56 -28.26
C GLU A 5 -17.86 10.85 -27.08
N THR A 6 -16.87 10.03 -27.45
CA THR A 6 -15.61 9.71 -26.77
C THR A 6 -15.50 9.87 -25.24
N VAL A 7 -15.33 8.73 -24.57
CA VAL A 7 -14.85 8.59 -23.19
C VAL A 7 -13.45 9.24 -23.06
N PRO A 8 -13.24 10.24 -22.17
CA PRO A 8 -11.89 10.68 -21.83
C PRO A 8 -11.29 9.69 -20.84
N THR A 9 -10.28 8.96 -21.29
CA THR A 9 -9.26 8.38 -20.43
C THR A 9 -8.52 9.54 -19.77
N GLN A 10 -8.78 9.75 -18.46
CA GLN A 10 -7.91 10.35 -17.44
C GLN A 10 -8.81 10.64 -16.24
N GLY A 11 -8.54 9.98 -15.11
CA GLY A 11 -9.26 10.17 -13.86
C GLY A 11 -9.04 11.58 -13.32
N VAL A 12 -9.98 12.47 -13.61
CA VAL A 12 -10.16 13.72 -12.89
C VAL A 12 -11.43 13.56 -12.07
N ASP A 13 -11.25 13.64 -10.76
CA ASP A 13 -12.26 13.49 -9.71
C ASP A 13 -13.38 14.54 -9.88
N TYR A 14 -14.57 14.10 -10.31
CA TYR A 14 -15.78 14.92 -10.42
C TYR A 14 -16.55 14.87 -9.11
N GLY A 15 -16.05 15.64 -8.15
CA GLY A 15 -16.54 15.74 -6.78
C GLY A 15 -18.06 15.63 -6.63
N HIS A 16 -18.49 14.44 -6.19
CA HIS A 16 -19.65 14.23 -5.34
C HIS A 16 -19.38 13.01 -4.43
N THR A 17 -19.54 13.21 -3.12
CA THR A 17 -19.47 12.22 -2.02
C THR A 17 -18.10 11.64 -1.61
N ILE A 18 -17.16 12.51 -1.25
CA ILE A 18 -16.24 12.23 -0.13
C ILE A 18 -16.44 13.36 0.89
N VAL A 19 -16.98 13.03 2.06
CA VAL A 19 -16.93 13.94 3.21
C VAL A 19 -15.47 13.94 3.65
N GLY A 20 -14.71 14.96 3.23
CA GLY A 20 -13.35 15.19 3.68
C GLY A 20 -13.32 15.34 5.20
N TRP A 21 -12.70 14.39 5.88
CA TRP A 21 -12.26 14.53 7.27
C TRP A 21 -11.32 15.74 7.40
N PRO A 22 -11.28 16.42 8.57
CA PRO A 22 -11.09 17.86 8.65
C PRO A 22 -9.75 18.36 8.11
N VAL A 23 -9.83 19.56 7.53
CA VAL A 23 -8.74 20.36 6.98
C VAL A 23 -7.56 20.40 7.95
N ARG A 24 -6.40 19.90 7.49
CA ARG A 24 -5.10 19.94 8.16
C ARG A 24 -4.74 21.38 8.59
N PRO A 25 -4.15 21.61 9.78
CA PRO A 25 -3.40 22.84 10.01
C PRO A 25 -2.23 22.89 9.03
N LYS A 26 -1.96 24.06 8.45
CA LYS A 26 -0.73 24.26 7.66
C LYS A 26 0.46 24.37 8.63
N TRP A 27 1.57 23.72 8.29
CA TRP A 27 2.85 23.89 8.96
C TRP A 27 3.19 25.39 9.11
N GLY A 28 3.53 25.83 10.33
CA GLY A 28 3.83 27.23 10.65
C GLY A 28 2.69 28.04 11.31
N GLN A 29 1.56 27.41 11.66
CA GLN A 29 0.56 28.03 12.54
C GLN A 29 1.01 27.96 14.02
N PRO A 30 0.62 28.93 14.86
CA PRO A 30 0.78 28.81 16.31
C PRO A 30 0.14 27.51 16.80
N ASP A 31 0.80 26.83 17.73
CA ASP A 31 0.36 25.58 18.38
C ASP A 31 0.53 24.28 17.59
N ALA A 32 1.11 24.31 16.38
CA ALA A 32 1.43 23.09 15.60
C ALA A 32 2.58 22.23 16.18
N GLY A 33 3.22 22.66 17.28
CA GLY A 33 4.32 21.96 17.95
C GLY A 33 4.38 22.09 19.47
N ALA A 34 3.33 22.63 20.12
CA ALA A 34 3.39 22.97 21.54
C ALA A 34 3.24 21.78 22.51
N SER A 35 2.91 20.57 22.02
CA SER A 35 2.67 19.39 22.87
C SER A 35 3.82 18.38 22.91
N ILE A 36 4.90 18.59 22.14
CA ILE A 36 5.89 17.54 21.87
C ILE A 36 7.11 17.58 22.81
N GLY A 37 7.19 18.55 23.74
CA GLY A 37 8.37 18.68 24.62
C GLY A 37 9.70 18.78 23.86
N ILE A 38 9.64 19.13 22.57
CA ILE A 38 10.80 19.37 21.74
C ILE A 38 11.51 20.58 22.34
N ASN A 39 12.81 20.41 22.61
CA ASN A 39 13.69 21.51 22.96
C ASN A 39 13.38 22.69 22.01
N PRO A 40 12.99 23.87 22.49
CA PRO A 40 12.60 25.00 21.64
C PRO A 40 13.69 25.42 20.64
N ASP A 41 14.92 24.96 20.87
CA ASP A 41 16.04 25.19 19.97
C ASP A 41 16.17 24.12 18.87
N PHE A 42 15.49 22.96 18.93
CA PHE A 42 15.60 21.87 17.95
C PHE A 42 14.97 22.25 16.61
N ASP A 43 15.82 22.43 15.60
CA ASP A 43 15.39 22.61 14.21
C ASP A 43 15.11 21.24 13.58
N PRO A 44 13.86 20.90 13.21
CA PRO A 44 13.52 19.61 12.61
C PRO A 44 14.06 19.44 11.18
N VAL A 45 14.54 20.51 10.53
CA VAL A 45 15.12 20.47 9.18
C VAL A 45 16.61 20.12 9.23
N THR A 46 17.32 20.56 10.28
CA THR A 46 18.79 20.39 10.40
C THR A 46 19.20 19.52 11.59
N GLY A 47 18.27 19.22 12.48
CA GLY A 47 18.47 18.47 13.73
C GLY A 47 19.46 19.14 14.66
N ASN A 48 19.86 20.40 14.40
CA ASN A 48 21.03 21.06 14.99
C ASN A 48 22.30 20.20 14.98
N GLY A 49 22.52 19.43 13.91
CA GLY A 49 23.66 18.53 13.79
C GLY A 49 23.50 17.19 14.52
N TRP A 50 22.33 16.90 15.10
CA TRP A 50 21.95 15.59 15.65
C TRP A 50 21.09 14.74 14.71
N LEU A 51 20.62 15.28 13.59
CA LEU A 51 19.95 14.48 12.56
C LEU A 51 20.97 13.46 12.03
N PRO A 52 20.75 12.14 12.19
CA PRO A 52 21.50 11.19 11.39
C PRO A 52 21.27 11.54 9.92
N GLU A 53 22.30 11.40 9.08
CA GLU A 53 22.19 11.73 7.64
C GLU A 53 21.03 10.98 6.96
N GLU A 54 20.62 9.82 7.51
CA GLU A 54 19.42 9.08 7.12
C GLU A 54 18.74 8.53 8.40
N ASP A 55 17.50 8.95 8.68
CA ASP A 55 16.58 8.24 9.59
C ASP A 55 15.59 7.47 8.71
N GLY A 56 15.51 6.16 8.88
CA GLY A 56 14.80 5.33 7.92
C GLY A 56 14.86 3.83 8.15
N TYR A 57 14.15 3.12 7.28
CA TYR A 57 14.06 1.67 7.28
C TYR A 57 15.18 1.08 6.44
N HIS A 58 15.84 0.07 7.00
CA HIS A 58 16.99 -0.60 6.40
C HIS A 58 16.68 -2.08 6.36
N HIS A 59 16.39 -2.58 5.16
CA HIS A 59 15.93 -3.96 4.96
C HIS A 59 16.82 -4.69 3.97
N ASP A 60 17.00 -5.99 4.18
CA ASP A 60 17.72 -6.84 3.22
C ASP A 60 16.82 -7.18 2.03
N LEU A 61 17.43 -7.40 0.86
CA LEU A 61 16.70 -7.85 -0.33
C LEU A 61 15.99 -9.20 -0.08
N PRO A 62 14.80 -9.43 -0.65
CA PRO A 62 14.04 -10.65 -0.44
C PRO A 62 14.69 -11.85 -1.14
N ALA A 63 14.50 -13.06 -0.60
CA ALA A 63 15.10 -14.30 -1.15
C ALA A 63 14.38 -14.80 -2.40
N GLY A 64 13.20 -14.25 -2.64
CA GLY A 64 12.23 -14.72 -3.58
C GLY A 64 10.83 -14.36 -3.10
N THR A 65 9.82 -14.89 -3.77
CA THR A 65 8.43 -14.73 -3.37
C THR A 65 8.07 -15.78 -2.32
N PRO A 66 7.57 -15.39 -1.14
CA PRO A 66 7.12 -16.34 -0.13
C PRO A 66 6.01 -17.26 -0.64
N ALA A 67 6.02 -18.51 -0.18
CA ALA A 67 5.14 -19.55 -0.72
C ALA A 67 3.65 -19.27 -0.46
N ASP A 68 3.29 -18.68 0.68
CA ASP A 68 1.91 -18.29 0.99
C ASP A 68 1.42 -17.15 0.09
N VAL A 69 2.26 -16.13 -0.13
CA VAL A 69 2.01 -15.05 -1.09
C VAL A 69 1.83 -15.61 -2.51
N GLN A 70 2.74 -16.47 -2.97
CA GLN A 70 2.64 -17.06 -4.31
C GLN A 70 1.37 -17.90 -4.48
N SER A 71 0.99 -18.66 -3.45
CA SER A 71 -0.26 -19.43 -3.44
C SER A 71 -1.49 -18.52 -3.53
N ALA A 72 -1.52 -17.44 -2.76
CA ALA A 72 -2.60 -16.45 -2.76
C ALA A 72 -2.72 -15.72 -4.12
N ILE A 73 -1.59 -15.32 -4.72
CA ILE A 73 -1.54 -14.74 -6.08
C ILE A 73 -2.17 -15.68 -7.10
N ASN A 74 -1.81 -16.96 -7.06
CA ASN A 74 -2.35 -17.95 -8.00
C ASN A 74 -3.87 -18.11 -7.86
N GLN A 75 -4.41 -18.01 -6.64
CA GLN A 75 -5.84 -18.09 -6.38
C GLN A 75 -6.59 -16.88 -6.97
N VAL A 76 -6.14 -15.65 -6.69
CA VAL A 76 -6.83 -14.45 -7.20
C VAL A 76 -6.67 -14.26 -8.72
N LYS A 77 -5.54 -14.70 -9.30
CA LYS A 77 -5.30 -14.68 -10.75
C LYS A 77 -6.24 -15.62 -11.53
N GLN A 78 -6.78 -16.64 -10.87
CA GLN A 78 -7.74 -17.58 -11.47
C GLN A 78 -9.21 -17.18 -11.22
N ALA A 79 -9.45 -16.16 -10.40
CA ALA A 79 -10.81 -15.75 -10.04
C ALA A 79 -11.51 -15.00 -11.19
N GLY A 80 -12.82 -15.25 -11.34
CA GLY A 80 -13.65 -14.58 -12.34
C GLY A 80 -14.09 -13.15 -11.96
N GLY A 81 -13.84 -12.74 -10.71
CA GLY A 81 -14.12 -11.41 -10.18
C GLY A 81 -12.98 -10.91 -9.29
N LEU A 82 -13.11 -9.68 -8.79
CA LEU A 82 -12.13 -9.13 -7.86
C LEU A 82 -12.21 -9.85 -6.51
N MET A 83 -11.16 -10.60 -6.18
CA MET A 83 -11.07 -11.40 -4.97
C MET A 83 -9.85 -10.98 -4.15
N SER A 84 -9.92 -11.30 -2.86
CA SER A 84 -8.83 -11.16 -1.91
C SER A 84 -8.55 -12.48 -1.22
N VAL A 85 -7.29 -12.74 -0.93
CA VAL A 85 -6.83 -13.83 -0.05
C VAL A 85 -6.08 -13.22 1.11
N ASP A 86 -6.63 -13.34 2.31
CA ASP A 86 -5.97 -12.85 3.52
C ASP A 86 -4.71 -13.66 3.81
N LEU A 87 -3.63 -12.95 4.13
CA LEU A 87 -2.35 -13.54 4.54
C LEU A 87 -2.14 -13.38 6.04
N ARG A 88 -2.46 -12.19 6.56
CA ARG A 88 -2.19 -11.80 7.94
C ARG A 88 -3.35 -10.99 8.48
N LYS A 89 -3.83 -11.33 9.66
CA LYS A 89 -4.74 -10.50 10.44
C LYS A 89 -3.94 -9.60 11.36
N LEU A 90 -4.19 -8.30 11.29
CA LEU A 90 -3.48 -7.30 12.07
C LEU A 90 -4.21 -6.99 13.36
N ARG A 91 -3.46 -6.74 14.44
CA ARG A 91 -4.01 -6.06 15.62
C ARG A 91 -4.09 -4.56 15.35
N PRO A 92 -5.13 -3.87 15.86
CA PRO A 92 -5.22 -2.43 15.73
C PRO A 92 -3.98 -1.74 16.30
N ALA A 93 -3.54 -0.66 15.65
CA ALA A 93 -2.45 0.16 16.15
C ALA A 93 -2.80 0.75 17.52
N ALA A 94 -1.81 0.88 18.40
CA ALA A 94 -1.99 1.45 19.74
C ALA A 94 -2.43 2.93 19.71
N GLY A 95 -2.17 3.62 18.60
CA GLY A 95 -2.64 4.98 18.34
C GLY A 95 -2.24 5.43 16.94
N TYR A 96 -2.33 6.73 16.69
CA TYR A 96 -2.06 7.27 15.36
C TYR A 96 -0.57 7.48 15.09
N PRO A 97 -0.15 7.43 13.80
CA PRO A 97 1.23 7.69 13.38
C PRO A 97 1.87 9.00 13.85
N TRP A 98 1.08 10.03 14.14
CA TRP A 98 1.56 11.35 14.58
C TRP A 98 1.52 11.53 16.10
N ASP A 99 1.12 10.50 16.85
CA ASP A 99 1.25 10.49 18.30
C ASP A 99 2.71 10.14 18.66
N PRO A 100 3.49 11.07 19.24
CA PRO A 100 4.89 10.84 19.55
C PRO A 100 5.11 9.77 20.63
N THR A 101 4.05 9.34 21.31
CA THR A 101 4.09 8.29 22.34
C THR A 101 3.83 6.89 21.77
N VAL A 102 3.45 6.79 20.50
CA VAL A 102 3.12 5.54 19.82
C VAL A 102 4.27 5.16 18.91
N ALA A 103 4.88 4.00 19.18
CA ALA A 103 5.82 3.40 18.24
C ALA A 103 5.06 3.06 16.96
N TRP A 104 5.38 3.75 15.87
CA TRP A 104 4.75 3.53 14.59
C TRP A 104 5.56 2.53 13.77
N ASP A 105 4.91 1.42 13.39
CA ASP A 105 5.53 0.35 12.61
C ASP A 105 4.56 -0.07 11.50
N PRO A 106 4.67 0.49 10.28
CA PRO A 106 3.86 0.05 9.15
C PRO A 106 4.27 -1.35 8.70
N VAL A 107 3.37 -2.02 7.97
CA VAL A 107 3.70 -3.32 7.36
C VAL A 107 4.35 -3.09 6.00
N PHE A 108 5.54 -3.65 5.79
CA PHE A 108 6.23 -3.64 4.51
C PHE A 108 6.21 -5.02 3.88
N VAL A 109 5.70 -5.12 2.66
CA VAL A 109 5.75 -6.36 1.87
C VAL A 109 6.50 -6.09 0.58
N TYR A 110 7.55 -6.87 0.34
CA TYR A 110 8.34 -6.76 -0.88
C TYR A 110 8.92 -8.12 -1.29
N PHE A 111 8.91 -8.36 -2.60
CA PHE A 111 9.37 -9.60 -3.24
C PHE A 111 9.56 -9.35 -4.75
N PRO A 112 10.15 -10.28 -5.52
CA PRO A 112 10.37 -10.09 -6.95
C PRO A 112 9.10 -9.75 -7.73
N ALA A 113 9.12 -8.64 -8.48
CA ALA A 113 7.95 -8.10 -9.18
C ALA A 113 7.32 -9.04 -10.21
N LYS A 114 8.12 -9.96 -10.77
CA LYS A 114 7.65 -11.02 -11.68
C LYS A 114 6.55 -11.91 -11.10
N ALA A 115 6.38 -11.93 -9.78
CA ALA A 115 5.30 -12.69 -9.14
C ALA A 115 3.92 -12.05 -9.35
N VAL A 116 3.85 -10.73 -9.57
CA VAL A 116 2.59 -9.98 -9.73
C VAL A 116 2.40 -9.39 -11.12
N SER A 117 3.42 -9.43 -11.97
CA SER A 117 3.38 -8.92 -13.35
C SER A 117 3.94 -9.93 -14.33
N ASP A 118 3.26 -10.08 -15.45
CA ASP A 118 3.74 -10.86 -16.61
C ASP A 118 4.55 -9.97 -17.60
N SER A 119 4.78 -8.69 -17.27
CA SER A 119 5.55 -7.77 -18.11
C SER A 119 7.03 -8.13 -18.13
N ASP A 120 7.73 -7.78 -19.20
CA ASP A 120 9.20 -7.80 -19.20
C ASP A 120 9.71 -6.62 -18.36
N LEU A 121 10.27 -6.96 -17.20
CA LEU A 121 10.77 -5.99 -16.22
C LEU A 121 12.29 -5.79 -16.31
N SER A 122 12.97 -6.37 -17.30
CA SER A 122 14.41 -6.19 -17.46
C SER A 122 14.79 -4.74 -17.82
N ALA A 123 15.86 -4.23 -17.22
CA ALA A 123 16.16 -2.81 -17.11
C ALA A 123 16.50 -2.12 -18.45
N GLY A 124 16.09 -0.85 -18.58
CA GLY A 124 16.53 0.10 -19.61
C GLY A 124 15.50 1.19 -19.90
N SER A 125 14.23 0.81 -20.06
CA SER A 125 13.16 1.76 -20.40
C SER A 125 11.78 1.27 -19.94
N LEU A 126 11.62 0.99 -18.66
CA LEU A 126 10.28 0.72 -18.13
C LEU A 126 9.42 1.99 -18.18
N PRO A 127 8.13 1.87 -18.54
CA PRO A 127 7.17 2.97 -18.48
C PRO A 127 7.01 3.51 -17.05
N GLU A 128 6.37 4.69 -16.92
CA GLU A 128 6.07 5.28 -15.60
C GLU A 128 5.17 4.39 -14.73
N THR A 129 4.39 3.51 -15.36
CA THR A 129 3.57 2.52 -14.68
C THR A 129 3.66 1.15 -15.33
N VAL A 130 3.59 0.09 -14.54
CA VAL A 130 3.63 -1.30 -14.99
C VAL A 130 2.30 -1.98 -14.66
N PRO A 131 1.70 -2.73 -15.60
CA PRO A 131 0.51 -3.51 -15.32
C PRO A 131 0.85 -4.71 -14.43
N VAL A 132 0.05 -4.93 -13.39
CA VAL A 132 0.10 -6.07 -12.48
C VAL A 132 -1.26 -6.77 -12.44
N HIS A 133 -1.27 -8.09 -12.32
CA HIS A 133 -2.50 -8.88 -12.18
C HIS A 133 -2.96 -9.03 -10.73
N SER A 134 -2.06 -8.77 -9.77
CA SER A 134 -2.34 -8.89 -8.34
C SER A 134 -1.57 -7.84 -7.56
N ARG A 135 -2.09 -7.45 -6.41
CA ARG A 135 -1.51 -6.47 -5.50
C ARG A 135 -1.56 -7.02 -4.07
N ILE A 136 -0.65 -6.57 -3.23
CA ILE A 136 -0.74 -6.73 -1.78
C ILE A 136 -1.37 -5.47 -1.24
N GLN A 137 -2.54 -5.62 -0.63
CA GLN A 137 -3.34 -4.51 -0.17
C GLN A 137 -3.91 -4.85 1.19
N ASP A 138 -4.33 -3.83 1.90
CA ASP A 138 -5.03 -4.02 3.14
C ASP A 138 -6.53 -4.11 2.92
N ASP A 139 -7.18 -5.05 3.60
CA ASP A 139 -8.62 -5.24 3.54
C ASP A 139 -9.23 -5.15 4.94
N VAL A 140 -10.50 -4.75 5.03
CA VAL A 140 -11.23 -4.63 6.30
C VAL A 140 -12.54 -5.38 6.23
N HIS A 141 -12.65 -6.41 7.05
CA HIS A 141 -13.88 -7.14 7.30
C HIS A 141 -13.85 -7.75 8.70
N ASP A 142 -15.01 -8.18 9.20
CA ASP A 142 -15.15 -8.81 10.52
C ASP A 142 -14.53 -8.00 11.68
N GLY A 143 -14.49 -6.67 11.53
CA GLY A 143 -13.94 -5.74 12.52
C GLY A 143 -12.42 -5.76 12.65
N ALA A 144 -11.70 -6.34 11.69
CA ALA A 144 -10.24 -6.42 11.66
C ALA A 144 -9.67 -5.90 10.34
N GLN A 145 -8.41 -5.45 10.38
CA GLN A 145 -7.63 -5.12 9.20
C GLN A 145 -6.75 -6.32 8.86
N PHE A 146 -6.64 -6.62 7.57
CA PHE A 146 -5.84 -7.72 7.05
C PHE A 146 -4.83 -7.21 6.03
N ILE A 147 -3.73 -7.94 5.88
CA ILE A 147 -2.88 -7.86 4.68
C ILE A 147 -3.32 -8.99 3.77
N SER A 148 -3.72 -8.64 2.55
CA SER A 148 -4.37 -9.55 1.62
C SER A 148 -3.76 -9.43 0.23
N VAL A 149 -3.73 -10.53 -0.51
CA VAL A 149 -3.45 -10.48 -1.95
C VAL A 149 -4.77 -10.23 -2.66
N THR A 150 -4.87 -9.16 -3.43
CA THR A 150 -6.06 -8.77 -4.17
C THR A 150 -5.80 -8.87 -5.66
N GLY A 151 -6.76 -9.39 -6.43
CA GLY A 151 -6.64 -9.49 -7.88
C GLY A 151 -7.85 -10.10 -8.57
N SER A 152 -7.76 -10.18 -9.89
CA SER A 152 -8.77 -10.80 -10.75
C SER A 152 -8.08 -11.40 -11.97
N GLY A 153 -8.63 -12.49 -12.53
CA GLY A 153 -8.13 -13.08 -13.76
C GLY A 153 -8.39 -12.23 -15.02
N SER A 154 -9.23 -11.20 -14.93
CA SER A 154 -9.64 -10.38 -16.08
C SER A 154 -9.23 -8.90 -16.00
N GLN A 155 -8.75 -8.43 -14.85
CA GLN A 155 -8.41 -7.03 -14.63
C GLN A 155 -6.93 -6.86 -14.26
N LEU A 156 -6.28 -5.89 -14.90
CA LEU A 156 -4.93 -5.46 -14.59
C LEU A 156 -4.97 -4.11 -13.86
N TYR A 157 -3.94 -3.86 -13.05
CA TYR A 157 -3.75 -2.62 -12.30
C TYR A 157 -2.41 -2.00 -12.68
N ASN A 158 -2.37 -0.69 -12.94
CA ASN A 158 -1.11 -0.02 -13.27
C ASN A 158 -0.48 0.53 -11.99
N LEU A 159 0.70 0.01 -11.63
CA LEU A 159 1.46 0.50 -10.47
C LEU A 159 2.58 1.44 -10.90
N PRO A 160 2.86 2.49 -10.12
CA PRO A 160 3.97 3.40 -10.41
C PRO A 160 5.30 2.67 -10.35
N VAL A 161 6.21 3.04 -11.25
CA VAL A 161 7.60 2.57 -11.26
C VAL A 161 8.48 3.56 -10.53
N ILE A 162 9.15 3.10 -9.47
CA ILE A 162 10.11 3.87 -8.70
C ILE A 162 11.53 3.37 -9.02
N LYS A 163 12.37 4.29 -9.47
CA LYS A 163 13.78 4.00 -9.76
C LYS A 163 14.59 4.14 -8.48
N ALA A 164 15.12 3.02 -7.98
CA ALA A 164 15.99 3.02 -6.82
C ALA A 164 17.34 3.66 -7.17
N THR A 165 17.92 4.41 -6.23
CA THR A 165 19.22 5.06 -6.39
C THR A 165 20.24 4.47 -5.42
N PRO A 166 21.50 4.28 -5.84
CA PRO A 166 22.53 3.79 -4.93
C PRO A 166 22.82 4.82 -3.85
N THR A 167 23.00 4.40 -2.59
CA THR A 167 23.39 5.31 -1.51
C THR A 167 24.92 5.48 -1.45
N PRO A 168 25.44 6.59 -0.88
CA PRO A 168 26.87 6.83 -0.83
C PRO A 168 27.68 5.86 0.05
N ARG A 169 27.05 5.14 0.99
CA ARG A 169 27.73 4.40 2.08
C ARG A 169 27.56 2.88 2.04
N GLY A 170 27.68 2.28 0.86
CA GLY A 170 27.80 0.82 0.73
C GLY A 170 26.77 0.24 -0.24
N PRO A 171 26.46 -1.07 -0.14
CA PRO A 171 25.65 -1.81 -1.12
C PRO A 171 24.16 -1.53 -0.95
N TYR A 172 23.75 -0.29 -0.69
CA TYR A 172 22.36 0.04 -0.44
C TYR A 172 21.74 0.78 -1.62
N TYR A 173 20.46 0.55 -1.82
CA TYR A 173 19.65 1.25 -2.79
C TYR A 173 18.43 1.85 -2.09
N THR A 174 18.23 3.15 -2.22
CA THR A 174 17.09 3.86 -1.64
C THR A 174 15.99 4.05 -2.67
N ILE A 175 14.73 3.94 -2.21
CA ILE A 175 13.55 4.37 -2.98
C ILE A 175 13.12 5.79 -2.60
N GLY A 176 13.93 6.48 -1.79
CA GLY A 176 13.64 7.81 -1.28
C GLY A 176 12.76 7.79 -0.04
N HIS A 177 12.04 8.89 0.16
CA HIS A 177 11.11 9.06 1.27
C HIS A 177 9.84 8.23 1.09
N LEU A 178 9.39 7.63 2.18
CA LEU A 178 8.15 6.87 2.21
C LEU A 178 6.92 7.79 2.04
N PRO A 179 5.80 7.29 1.50
CA PRO A 179 4.62 8.12 1.25
C PRO A 179 3.85 8.45 2.54
N GLY A 180 3.00 9.47 2.45
CA GLY A 180 2.06 9.80 3.52
C GLY A 180 2.75 10.29 4.80
N PRO A 181 2.27 9.89 5.99
CA PRO A 181 2.86 10.37 7.24
C PRO A 181 4.29 9.83 7.47
N MET A 182 4.74 8.82 6.70
CA MET A 182 6.10 8.26 6.75
C MET A 182 7.10 9.14 5.97
N GLY A 183 6.66 10.25 5.38
CA GLY A 183 7.47 11.19 4.60
C GLY A 183 8.83 11.57 5.20
N PRO A 184 8.98 11.72 6.53
CA PRO A 184 10.29 11.99 7.12
C PRO A 184 11.31 10.84 6.97
N TYR A 185 10.85 9.60 6.84
CA TYR A 185 11.69 8.39 6.82
C TYR A 185 12.02 7.95 5.39
N THR A 186 13.25 7.51 5.18
CA THR A 186 13.67 6.85 3.93
C THR A 186 13.48 5.32 4.03
N PHE A 187 13.46 4.66 2.87
CA PHE A 187 13.50 3.19 2.80
C PHE A 187 14.65 2.73 1.92
N THR A 188 15.49 1.85 2.47
CA THR A 188 16.71 1.35 1.81
C THR A 188 16.75 -0.17 1.78
N PHE A 189 17.24 -0.71 0.67
CA PHE A 189 17.50 -2.13 0.47
C PHE A 189 18.99 -2.41 0.53
N ASN A 190 19.42 -3.37 1.36
CA ASN A 190 20.78 -3.89 1.41
C ASN A 190 20.97 -5.02 0.39
N ALA A 191 21.86 -4.81 -0.57
CA ALA A 191 22.14 -5.77 -1.64
C ALA A 191 23.15 -6.87 -1.28
N ASN A 192 23.84 -6.78 -0.13
CA ASN A 192 24.89 -7.72 0.25
C ASN A 192 24.50 -8.72 1.35
N ALA A 193 23.34 -8.54 1.99
CA ALA A 193 22.94 -9.37 3.12
C ALA A 193 22.27 -10.68 2.69
N PRO A 194 22.34 -11.74 3.52
CA PRO A 194 21.52 -12.91 3.31
C PRO A 194 20.06 -12.48 3.29
N HIS A 195 19.36 -12.93 2.26
CA HIS A 195 18.01 -12.48 2.01
C HIS A 195 17.06 -12.67 3.20
N SER A 196 16.24 -11.65 3.50
CA SER A 196 15.29 -11.70 4.62
C SER A 196 13.95 -12.30 4.20
N GLU A 197 13.26 -12.91 5.18
CA GLU A 197 11.82 -13.15 5.09
C GLU A 197 11.04 -11.82 5.17
N MET A 198 9.77 -11.81 4.74
CA MET A 198 8.90 -10.64 4.82
C MET A 198 8.85 -10.07 6.24
N HIS A 199 8.98 -8.74 6.37
CA HIS A 199 8.84 -8.07 7.65
C HIS A 199 7.38 -7.73 7.93
N PHE A 200 6.85 -8.40 8.94
CA PHE A 200 5.50 -8.21 9.46
C PHE A 200 5.58 -7.63 10.86
N ALA A 201 4.94 -6.49 11.10
CA ALA A 201 5.05 -5.76 12.35
C ALA A 201 4.09 -6.38 13.39
N ARG A 202 4.67 -7.17 14.30
CA ARG A 202 4.16 -7.71 15.59
C ARG A 202 2.69 -8.18 15.70
N ASP A 203 2.56 -9.39 16.25
CA ASP A 203 1.30 -9.99 16.75
C ASP A 203 0.23 -10.22 15.68
N GLU A 204 0.68 -10.75 14.54
CA GLU A 204 -0.17 -11.11 13.41
C GLU A 204 -0.58 -12.58 13.46
N GLU A 205 -1.85 -12.85 13.15
CA GLU A 205 -2.33 -14.20 12.94
C GLU A 205 -2.19 -14.56 11.46
N LYS A 206 -1.44 -15.62 11.16
CA LYS A 206 -1.39 -16.17 9.80
C LYS A 206 -2.74 -16.78 9.47
N VAL A 207 -3.35 -16.27 8.41
CA VAL A 207 -4.66 -16.71 7.92
C VAL A 207 -4.55 -17.06 6.43
N SER A 208 -5.58 -17.73 5.92
CA SER A 208 -5.75 -17.98 4.49
C SER A 208 -7.23 -18.21 4.22
N ALA A 209 -7.87 -17.21 3.62
CA ALA A 209 -9.27 -17.28 3.23
C ALA A 209 -9.45 -16.52 1.92
N LEU A 210 -10.04 -17.17 0.90
CA LEU A 210 -10.42 -16.52 -0.35
C LEU A 210 -11.83 -15.96 -0.21
N HIS A 211 -12.00 -14.68 -0.48
CA HIS A 211 -13.29 -13.99 -0.41
C HIS A 211 -13.38 -12.88 -1.47
N PRO A 212 -14.59 -12.38 -1.78
CA PRO A 212 -14.72 -11.16 -2.57
C PRO A 212 -13.98 -10.01 -1.89
N ALA A 213 -13.20 -9.24 -2.65
CA ALA A 213 -12.46 -8.11 -2.08
C ALA A 213 -13.42 -7.09 -1.43
N GLY A 214 -12.90 -6.35 -0.45
CA GLY A 214 -13.58 -5.19 0.11
C GLY A 214 -13.79 -4.08 -0.93
N PHE A 215 -14.84 -3.28 -0.76
CA PHE A 215 -15.06 -2.05 -1.53
C PHE A 215 -14.05 -0.96 -1.15
N THR A 216 -13.52 -1.01 0.06
CA THR A 216 -12.51 -0.08 0.60
C THR A 216 -11.09 -0.66 0.56
N VAL A 217 -10.87 -1.78 -0.14
CA VAL A 217 -9.58 -2.49 -0.20
C VAL A 217 -8.46 -1.56 -0.70
N GLY A 218 -7.32 -1.60 -0.01
CA GLY A 218 -6.13 -0.82 -0.32
C GLY A 218 -6.16 0.64 0.12
N ALA A 219 -7.22 1.12 0.79
CA ALA A 219 -7.33 2.52 1.21
C ALA A 219 -6.19 3.00 2.13
N ASN A 220 -5.52 2.09 2.85
CA ASN A 220 -4.36 2.43 3.69
C ASN A 220 -3.06 1.81 3.18
N THR A 221 -3.03 1.38 1.92
CA THR A 221 -1.85 0.79 1.28
C THR A 221 -1.33 1.68 0.17
N THR A 222 -0.01 1.84 0.11
CA THR A 222 0.69 2.41 -1.05
C THR A 222 1.67 1.40 -1.58
N ASP A 223 1.58 1.08 -2.87
CA ASP A 223 2.41 0.08 -3.53
C ASP A 223 2.99 0.56 -4.87
N CYS A 224 4.11 -0.02 -5.26
CA CYS A 224 4.86 0.35 -6.45
C CYS A 224 5.73 -0.81 -6.96
N ILE A 225 6.27 -0.64 -8.17
CA ILE A 225 7.34 -1.48 -8.72
C ILE A 225 8.66 -0.74 -8.58
N VAL A 226 9.59 -1.31 -7.83
CA VAL A 226 10.94 -0.78 -7.62
C VAL A 226 11.87 -1.38 -8.66
N VAL A 227 12.59 -0.52 -9.39
CA VAL A 227 13.56 -0.93 -10.41
C VAL A 227 14.94 -0.42 -10.03
N PHE A 228 15.92 -1.30 -10.04
CA PHE A 228 17.31 -0.95 -9.74
C PHE A 228 18.05 -0.42 -10.97
N PRO A 229 19.14 0.33 -10.79
CA PRO A 229 19.95 0.84 -11.90
C PRO A 229 20.42 -0.29 -12.83
N GLU A 230 20.54 0.03 -14.12
CA GLU A 230 21.12 -0.87 -15.12
C GLU A 230 22.53 -1.30 -14.70
N GLY A 231 22.86 -2.59 -14.90
CA GLY A 231 24.14 -3.15 -14.49
C GLY A 231 24.26 -3.50 -13.00
N SER A 232 23.25 -3.21 -12.17
CA SER A 232 23.21 -3.67 -10.76
C SER A 232 23.09 -5.19 -10.61
N GLY A 233 22.52 -5.87 -11.61
CA GLY A 233 22.22 -7.31 -11.55
C GLY A 233 21.04 -7.67 -10.63
N LEU A 234 20.35 -6.66 -10.07
CA LEU A 234 19.23 -6.86 -9.17
C LEU A 234 17.91 -6.93 -9.94
N GLU A 235 17.04 -7.88 -9.56
CA GLU A 235 15.70 -7.98 -10.14
C GLU A 235 14.76 -6.91 -9.56
N PRO A 236 13.83 -6.37 -10.36
CA PRO A 236 12.80 -5.46 -9.85
C PRO A 236 11.95 -6.08 -8.75
N LEU A 237 11.52 -5.26 -7.80
CA LEU A 237 10.70 -5.68 -6.67
C LEU A 237 9.30 -5.09 -6.77
N TYR A 238 8.31 -5.89 -6.37
CA TYR A 238 7.08 -5.33 -5.85
C TYR A 238 7.36 -4.80 -4.44
N PHE A 239 6.79 -3.64 -4.11
CA PHE A 239 6.86 -3.06 -2.77
C PHE A 239 5.48 -2.53 -2.38
N SER A 240 5.03 -2.84 -1.18
CA SER A 240 3.84 -2.23 -0.58
C SER A 240 4.10 -1.84 0.88
N MET A 241 3.57 -0.69 1.25
CA MET A 241 3.54 -0.20 2.62
C MET A 241 2.08 -0.02 3.05
N THR A 242 1.71 -0.66 4.16
CA THR A 242 0.38 -0.56 4.74
C THR A 242 0.45 0.13 6.10
N VAL A 243 -0.42 1.13 6.30
CA VAL A 243 -0.60 1.77 7.60
C VAL A 243 -1.64 0.99 8.42
N ILE A 244 -1.23 0.55 9.60
CA ILE A 244 -2.12 -0.16 10.54
C ILE A 244 -3.09 0.85 11.18
N LEU A 245 -4.38 0.54 11.13
CA LEU A 245 -5.44 1.40 11.66
C LEU A 245 -5.57 1.23 13.19
N PRO A 246 -5.69 2.32 13.97
CA PRO A 246 -6.14 2.23 15.35
C PRO A 246 -7.66 1.93 15.42
N GLU A 247 -8.15 1.52 16.59
CA GLU A 247 -9.53 1.01 16.74
C GLU A 247 -10.63 1.93 16.20
N GLY A 248 -10.51 3.25 16.40
CA GLY A 248 -11.50 4.23 15.95
C GLY A 248 -11.65 4.24 14.42
N PRO A 249 -10.59 4.57 13.67
CA PRO A 249 -10.57 4.48 12.21
C PRO A 249 -10.92 3.11 11.66
N LEU A 250 -10.51 2.03 12.32
CA LEU A 250 -10.83 0.68 11.89
C LEU A 250 -12.35 0.45 11.92
N LYS A 251 -13.03 0.85 13.00
CA LYS A 251 -14.49 0.79 13.10
C LYS A 251 -15.16 1.64 12.03
N GLN A 252 -14.66 2.86 11.80
CA GLN A 252 -15.18 3.72 10.74
C GLN A 252 -15.07 3.06 9.35
N ARG A 253 -13.90 2.50 9.02
CA ARG A 253 -13.70 1.83 7.73
C ARG A 253 -14.57 0.58 7.59
N GLN A 254 -14.78 -0.16 8.68
CA GLN A 254 -15.73 -1.29 8.68
C GLN A 254 -17.16 -0.84 8.40
N GLU A 255 -17.60 0.29 8.94
CA GLU A 255 -18.92 0.86 8.67
C GLU A 255 -19.06 1.29 7.20
N GLU A 256 -18.04 1.97 6.65
CA GLU A 256 -17.99 2.37 5.24
C GLU A 256 -18.05 1.15 4.30
N GLU A 257 -17.30 0.10 4.61
CA GLU A 257 -17.32 -1.17 3.88
C GLU A 257 -18.72 -1.81 3.90
N ASN A 258 -19.36 -1.88 5.07
CA ASN A 258 -20.70 -2.43 5.22
C ASN A 258 -21.75 -1.64 4.42
N GLN A 259 -21.64 -0.31 4.42
CA GLN A 259 -22.54 0.56 3.65
C GLN A 259 -22.34 0.38 2.15
N ALA A 260 -21.10 0.33 1.67
CA ALA A 260 -20.78 0.10 0.27
C ALA A 260 -21.31 -1.26 -0.21
N ARG A 261 -21.14 -2.30 0.59
CA ARG A 261 -21.65 -3.64 0.31
C ARG A 261 -23.17 -3.69 0.24
N ALA A 262 -23.86 -3.13 1.23
CA ALA A 262 -25.32 -3.07 1.24
C ALA A 262 -25.88 -2.34 0.01
N LYS A 263 -25.21 -1.27 -0.42
CA LYS A 263 -25.58 -0.53 -1.64
C LYS A 263 -25.39 -1.39 -2.89
N ALA A 264 -24.24 -2.04 -3.04
CA ALA A 264 -23.96 -2.92 -4.18
C ALA A 264 -24.94 -4.10 -4.27
N ASP A 265 -25.27 -4.72 -3.12
CA ASP A 265 -26.23 -5.81 -3.06
C ASP A 265 -27.64 -5.36 -3.46
N ALA A 266 -28.06 -4.17 -3.03
CA ALA A 266 -29.34 -3.59 -3.41
C ALA A 266 -29.41 -3.29 -4.92
N GLU A 267 -28.33 -2.75 -5.50
CA GLU A 267 -28.23 -2.48 -6.95
C GLU A 267 -28.24 -3.77 -7.77
N ALA A 268 -27.50 -4.79 -7.34
CA ALA A 268 -27.47 -6.10 -7.98
C ALA A 268 -28.85 -6.78 -7.96
N LYS A 269 -29.55 -6.71 -6.83
CA LYS A 269 -30.91 -7.24 -6.70
C LYS A 269 -31.89 -6.49 -7.62
N ALA A 270 -31.84 -5.17 -7.65
CA ALA A 270 -32.70 -4.36 -8.51
C ALA A 270 -32.48 -4.67 -10.01
N LYS A 271 -31.22 -4.85 -10.41
CA LYS A 271 -30.87 -5.24 -11.78
C LYS A 271 -31.41 -6.62 -12.15
N ALA A 272 -31.24 -7.61 -11.27
CA ALA A 272 -31.77 -8.96 -11.50
C ALA A 272 -33.31 -8.98 -11.61
N GLU A 273 -34.01 -8.19 -10.78
CA GLU A 273 -35.47 -8.06 -10.84
C GLU A 273 -35.94 -7.37 -12.12
N ALA A 274 -35.18 -6.41 -12.66
CA ALA A 274 -35.48 -5.75 -13.93
C ALA A 274 -35.26 -6.69 -15.12
N GLU A 275 -34.17 -7.45 -15.13
CA GLU A 275 -33.88 -8.45 -16.16
C GLU A 275 -34.89 -9.60 -16.17
N ALA A 276 -35.41 -10.01 -15.01
CA ALA A 276 -36.45 -11.03 -14.92
C ALA A 276 -37.84 -10.57 -15.42
N LYS A 277 -38.04 -9.26 -15.59
CA LYS A 277 -39.30 -8.64 -16.08
C LYS A 277 -39.24 -8.26 -17.56
N ALA A 278 -38.07 -8.34 -18.20
CA ALA A 278 -37.84 -8.09 -19.62
C ALA A 278 -38.00 -9.38 -20.43
#